data_AF-A0A7J6DDP4-F1
#
_entry.id   AF-A0A7J6DDP4-F1
#
_cell.length_a   1.000
_cell.length_b   1.000
_cell.length_c   1.000
_cell.angle_alpha   90.00
_cell.angle_beta   90.00
_cell.angle_gamma   90.00
#
_symmetry.space_group_name_H-M   'P 1'
#
loop_
_entity.id
_entity.type
_entity.pdbx_description
1 polymer ?
#
loop_
_entity_poly.entity_id
_entity_poly.type
_entity_poly.pdbx_seq_one_letter_code
_entity_poly.pdbx_strand_id
1 'polypeptide(L)'
;MSELRENQIESSDDELPEEVAFHASKSAALKSVKDALEAAKREKNLLKEKRKKRQQLFQEQKKRKLLPQELLEEFDKEPKKQTGPSDNKGINKKVSTKPSDNNKDKTKTGTTPKKISKSLPDSYRVTRIKDESTAKSLQEKAMDFIQSRLYGPGTKRTTNAELLSLKKKRGASQGAAVEFANKKLGASQKARIARSNKRFIRQQKLIPL
;
A
#
# COMPACT_ATOMS: atom_id res chain seq x y z
N MET A 1 53.22 -30.85 -2.83
CA MET A 1 52.66 -31.98 -3.59
C MET A 1 51.24 -31.62 -3.97
N SER A 2 51.12 -31.00 -5.13
CA SER A 2 49.88 -30.57 -5.76
C SER A 2 49.38 -31.72 -6.64
N GLU A 3 48.34 -32.43 -6.19
CA GLU A 3 47.72 -33.49 -6.99
C GLU A 3 46.22 -33.20 -7.14
N LEU A 4 45.92 -32.65 -8.33
CA LEU A 4 44.82 -33.01 -9.23
C LEU A 4 43.39 -32.98 -8.67
N ARG A 5 42.72 -31.87 -9.01
CA ARG A 5 41.31 -31.85 -9.41
C ARG A 5 41.14 -32.79 -10.60
N GLU A 6 40.16 -33.69 -10.56
CA GLU A 6 39.28 -34.07 -11.68
C GLU A 6 38.48 -35.32 -11.30
N ASN A 7 37.43 -35.11 -10.48
CA ASN A 7 36.35 -36.09 -10.40
C ASN A 7 35.40 -35.79 -11.56
N GLN A 8 35.64 -36.49 -12.67
CA GLN A 8 34.69 -36.99 -13.68
C GLN A 8 33.35 -36.23 -13.77
N ILE A 9 33.30 -35.26 -14.68
CA ILE A 9 32.04 -34.79 -15.31
C ILE A 9 31.98 -35.47 -16.68
N GLU A 10 31.70 -36.76 -16.71
CA GLU A 10 31.36 -37.50 -17.93
C GLU A 10 30.10 -38.33 -17.65
N SER A 11 28.97 -37.62 -17.51
CA SER A 11 27.64 -38.22 -17.69
C SER A 11 27.17 -37.82 -19.08
N SER A 12 27.60 -38.60 -20.06
CA SER A 12 27.27 -38.46 -21.47
C SER A 12 25.74 -38.54 -21.67
N ASP A 13 25.16 -37.47 -22.21
CA ASP A 13 23.75 -37.28 -22.60
C ASP A 13 23.50 -37.82 -24.02
N ASP A 14 24.19 -38.90 -24.40
CA ASP A 14 24.19 -39.45 -25.77
C ASP A 14 23.30 -40.71 -25.87
N GLU A 15 22.21 -40.72 -25.10
CA GLU A 15 21.18 -41.76 -25.19
C GLU A 15 20.36 -41.48 -26.46
N LEU A 16 20.61 -42.29 -27.49
CA LEU A 16 19.87 -42.28 -28.75
C LEU A 16 18.37 -42.27 -28.47
N PRO A 17 17.56 -41.49 -29.22
CA PRO A 17 16.12 -41.47 -29.04
C PRO A 17 15.58 -42.90 -29.06
N GLU A 18 14.80 -43.25 -28.03
CA GLU A 18 14.15 -44.56 -27.94
C GLU A 18 13.48 -44.88 -29.27
N GLU A 19 13.82 -46.01 -29.88
CA GLU A 19 13.24 -46.46 -31.14
C GLU A 19 11.79 -46.89 -30.89
N VAL A 20 10.90 -45.90 -30.80
CA VAL A 20 9.48 -46.13 -30.56
C VAL A 20 8.84 -46.52 -31.88
N ALA A 21 8.31 -47.74 -31.95
CA ALA A 21 7.54 -48.20 -33.09
C ALA A 21 6.41 -47.19 -33.42
N PHE A 22 6.20 -46.94 -34.71
CA PHE A 22 5.21 -45.96 -35.20
C PHE A 22 3.81 -46.14 -34.58
N HIS A 23 3.40 -47.40 -34.37
CA HIS A 23 2.13 -47.72 -33.71
C HIS A 23 2.07 -47.31 -32.24
N ALA A 24 3.18 -47.47 -31.50
CA ALA A 24 3.28 -47.04 -30.11
C ALA A 24 3.20 -45.51 -30.02
N SER A 25 3.93 -44.79 -30.89
CA SER A 25 3.88 -43.33 -30.99
C SER A 25 2.46 -42.83 -31.30
N LYS A 26 1.78 -43.44 -32.28
CA LYS A 26 0.38 -43.11 -32.60
C LYS A 26 -0.55 -43.34 -31.41
N SER A 27 -0.38 -44.43 -30.67
CA SER A 27 -1.20 -44.74 -29.50
C SER A 27 -0.95 -43.78 -28.33
N ALA A 28 0.30 -43.38 -28.12
CA ALA A 28 0.70 -42.42 -27.09
C ALA A 28 0.14 -41.03 -27.39
N ALA A 29 0.22 -40.57 -28.64
CA ALA A 29 -0.36 -39.30 -29.06
C ALA A 29 -1.88 -39.26 -28.83
N LEU A 30 -2.61 -40.32 -29.19
CA LEU A 30 -4.05 -40.41 -28.97
C LEU A 30 -4.43 -40.43 -27.48
N LYS A 31 -3.64 -41.09 -26.63
CA LYS A 31 -3.82 -41.07 -25.17
C LYS A 31 -3.58 -39.68 -24.60
N SER A 32 -2.47 -39.04 -24.97
CA SER A 32 -2.14 -37.67 -24.54
C SER A 32 -3.25 -36.67 -24.87
N VAL A 33 -3.83 -36.74 -26.08
CA VAL A 33 -4.98 -35.89 -26.46
C VAL A 33 -6.19 -36.15 -25.55
N LYS A 34 -6.51 -37.41 -25.25
CA LYS A 34 -7.62 -37.75 -24.34
C LYS A 34 -7.37 -37.23 -22.93
N ASP A 35 -6.17 -37.43 -22.42
CA ASP A 35 -5.77 -37.00 -21.07
C ASP A 35 -5.81 -35.48 -20.95
N ALA A 36 -5.38 -34.75 -21.98
CA ALA A 36 -5.46 -33.29 -22.03
C ALA A 36 -6.92 -32.80 -21.97
N LEU A 37 -7.83 -33.46 -22.70
CA LEU A 37 -9.26 -33.13 -22.65
C LEU A 37 -9.88 -33.42 -21.29
N GLU A 38 -9.50 -34.54 -20.66
CA GLU A 38 -9.95 -34.88 -19.31
C GLU A 38 -9.42 -33.90 -18.26
N ALA A 39 -8.15 -33.52 -18.35
CA ALA A 39 -7.53 -32.53 -17.47
C ALA A 39 -8.25 -31.19 -17.56
N ALA A 40 -8.55 -30.70 -18.77
CA ALA A 40 -9.31 -29.48 -18.96
C ALA A 40 -10.72 -29.54 -18.35
N LYS A 41 -11.40 -30.69 -18.45
CA LYS A 41 -12.71 -30.91 -17.81
C LYS A 41 -12.59 -30.88 -16.27
N ARG A 42 -11.58 -31.54 -15.71
CA ARG A 42 -11.32 -31.54 -14.26
C ARG A 42 -11.03 -30.13 -13.75
N GLU A 43 -10.19 -29.37 -14.45
CA GLU A 43 -9.86 -27.98 -14.11
C GLU A 43 -11.11 -27.10 -14.11
N LYS A 44 -11.95 -27.20 -15.14
CA LYS A 44 -13.22 -26.48 -15.22
C LYS A 44 -14.14 -26.79 -14.03
N ASN A 45 -14.18 -28.04 -13.59
CA ASN A 45 -14.97 -28.45 -12.43
C ASN A 45 -14.41 -27.88 -11.13
N LEU A 46 -13.09 -27.91 -10.92
CA LEU A 46 -12.42 -27.29 -9.77
C LEU A 46 -12.71 -25.79 -9.69
N LEU A 47 -12.71 -25.08 -10.82
CA LEU A 47 -13.06 -23.66 -10.88
C LEU A 47 -14.52 -23.40 -10.47
N LYS A 48 -15.46 -24.25 -10.93
CA LYS A 48 -16.86 -24.19 -10.52
C LYS A 48 -17.03 -24.43 -9.02
N GLU A 49 -16.34 -25.41 -8.46
CA GLU A 49 -16.38 -25.67 -7.01
C GLU A 49 -15.83 -24.51 -6.20
N LYS A 50 -14.69 -23.92 -6.61
CA LYS A 50 -14.14 -22.72 -5.98
C LYS A 50 -15.15 -21.56 -6.02
N ARG A 51 -15.88 -21.39 -7.13
CA ARG A 51 -16.96 -20.39 -7.24
C ARG A 51 -18.11 -20.67 -6.27
N LYS A 52 -18.58 -21.92 -6.21
CA LYS A 52 -19.64 -22.33 -5.26
C LYS A 52 -19.23 -22.08 -3.81
N LYS A 53 -18.03 -22.48 -3.41
CA LYS A 53 -17.50 -22.25 -2.05
C LYS A 53 -17.44 -20.77 -1.68
N ARG A 54 -16.98 -19.91 -2.60
CA ARG A 54 -16.99 -18.45 -2.40
C ARG A 54 -18.40 -17.89 -2.22
N GLN A 55 -19.35 -18.37 -3.01
CA GLN A 55 -20.75 -17.94 -2.91
C GLN A 55 -21.37 -18.38 -1.58
N GLN A 56 -21.13 -19.61 -1.14
CA GLN A 56 -21.59 -20.11 0.17
C GLN A 56 -21.01 -19.27 1.32
N LEU A 57 -19.70 -19.01 1.30
CA LEU A 57 -19.04 -18.18 2.31
C LEU A 57 -19.64 -16.76 2.36
N PHE A 58 -19.94 -16.17 1.21
CA PHE A 58 -20.60 -14.86 1.16
C PHE A 58 -22.01 -14.89 1.74
N GLN A 59 -22.78 -15.94 1.45
CA GLN A 59 -24.11 -16.13 2.03
C GLN A 59 -24.04 -16.31 3.55
N GLU A 60 -23.10 -17.13 4.05
CA GLU A 60 -22.88 -17.29 5.48
C GLU A 60 -22.45 -15.98 6.16
N GLN A 61 -21.56 -15.21 5.54
CA GLN A 61 -21.17 -13.89 6.05
C GLN A 61 -22.37 -12.93 6.09
N LYS A 62 -23.23 -12.93 5.08
CA LYS A 62 -24.46 -12.13 5.09
C LYS A 62 -25.40 -12.56 6.21
N LYS A 63 -25.56 -13.88 6.43
CA LYS A 63 -26.36 -14.41 7.54
C LYS A 63 -25.79 -14.03 8.90
N ARG A 64 -24.47 -14.12 9.09
CA ARG A 64 -23.78 -13.75 10.36
C ARG A 64 -23.80 -12.24 10.64
N LYS A 65 -23.83 -11.41 9.59
CA LYS A 65 -23.96 -9.94 9.72
C LYS A 65 -25.40 -9.49 9.93
N LEU A 66 -26.37 -10.37 9.72
CA LEU A 66 -27.75 -10.11 10.06
C LEU A 66 -27.92 -10.27 11.56
N LEU A 67 -28.68 -9.38 12.19
CA LEU A 67 -29.07 -9.54 13.59
C LEU A 67 -29.91 -10.83 13.73
N PRO A 68 -29.81 -11.54 14.87
CA PRO A 68 -30.66 -12.69 15.16
C PRO A 68 -32.12 -12.37 14.87
N GLN A 69 -32.80 -13.31 14.21
CA GLN A 69 -34.18 -13.09 13.76
C GLN A 69 -35.13 -12.79 14.94
N GLU A 70 -34.85 -13.37 16.11
CA GLU A 70 -35.57 -13.09 17.36
C GLU A 70 -35.58 -11.60 17.73
N LEU A 71 -34.47 -10.89 17.53
CA LEU A 71 -34.38 -9.45 17.80
C LEU A 71 -35.08 -8.62 16.72
N LEU A 72 -35.02 -9.04 15.45
CA LEU A 72 -35.77 -8.38 14.37
C LEU A 72 -37.28 -8.47 14.60
N GLU A 73 -37.76 -9.64 15.00
CA GLU A 73 -39.18 -9.88 15.27
C GLU A 73 -39.69 -9.08 16.48
N GLU A 74 -38.82 -8.76 17.45
CA GLU A 74 -39.17 -7.89 18.57
C GLU A 74 -39.41 -6.43 18.12
N PHE A 75 -38.56 -5.90 17.23
CA PHE A 75 -38.75 -4.56 16.65
C PHE A 75 -40.00 -4.46 15.76
N ASP A 76 -40.37 -5.53 15.06
CA ASP A 76 -41.57 -5.53 14.21
C ASP A 76 -42.87 -5.69 15.03
N LYS A 77 -42.79 -6.21 16.26
CA LYS A 77 -43.94 -6.35 17.19
C LYS A 77 -44.22 -5.07 17.98
N GLU A 78 -43.30 -4.11 18.03
CA GLU A 78 -43.57 -2.80 18.63
C GLU A 78 -44.54 -1.98 17.75
N PRO A 79 -45.71 -1.55 18.26
CA PRO A 79 -46.66 -0.80 17.46
C PRO A 79 -46.13 0.60 17.13
N LYS A 80 -45.95 0.88 15.84
CA LYS A 80 -45.67 2.22 15.30
C LYS A 80 -46.76 3.20 15.74
N LYS A 81 -46.48 4.01 16.76
CA LYS A 81 -47.31 5.18 17.08
C LYS A 81 -47.19 6.20 15.96
N GLN A 82 -48.32 6.49 15.33
CA GLN A 82 -48.47 7.41 14.20
C GLN A 82 -48.17 8.86 14.65
N THR A 83 -47.38 9.59 13.85
CA THR A 83 -47.36 11.06 13.87
C THR A 83 -47.55 11.56 12.44
N GLY A 84 -48.57 12.39 12.23
CA GLY A 84 -49.09 12.85 10.93
C GLY A 84 -48.21 13.86 10.18
N PRO A 85 -48.71 14.38 9.02
CA PRO A 85 -47.91 15.01 7.97
C PRO A 85 -47.72 16.52 8.19
N SER A 86 -46.57 17.05 7.79
CA SER A 86 -46.36 18.49 7.66
C SER A 86 -45.23 18.77 6.66
N ASP A 87 -45.54 19.60 5.67
CA ASP A 87 -44.78 19.89 4.47
C ASP A 87 -43.52 20.75 4.68
N ASN A 88 -42.55 20.48 3.80
CA ASN A 88 -41.42 21.28 3.34
C ASN A 88 -41.28 22.74 3.82
N LYS A 89 -40.13 23.10 4.43
CA LYS A 89 -39.33 24.29 4.06
C LYS A 89 -37.94 24.34 4.72
N GLY A 90 -36.90 24.33 3.87
CA GLY A 90 -35.66 25.10 3.96
C GLY A 90 -34.84 25.11 5.26
N ILE A 91 -33.77 24.30 5.31
CA ILE A 91 -32.71 24.44 6.32
C ILE A 91 -31.61 25.36 5.76
N ASN A 92 -31.66 26.63 6.13
CA ASN A 92 -30.52 27.55 6.08
C ASN A 92 -29.81 27.57 7.44
N LYS A 93 -28.48 27.54 7.39
CA LYS A 93 -27.53 27.75 8.49
C LYS A 93 -27.91 28.94 9.40
N LYS A 94 -27.77 28.79 10.71
CA LYS A 94 -26.77 29.53 11.51
C LYS A 94 -26.76 29.14 12.99
N VAL A 95 -25.53 29.12 13.48
CA VAL A 95 -25.03 29.12 14.87
C VAL A 95 -25.67 30.23 15.73
N SER A 96 -26.05 29.87 16.96
CA SER A 96 -26.02 30.72 18.18
C SER A 96 -25.90 29.76 19.39
N THR A 97 -24.99 29.87 20.37
CA THR A 97 -24.49 30.93 21.28
C THR A 97 -25.23 30.96 22.64
N LYS A 98 -24.58 30.34 23.64
CA LYS A 98 -24.46 30.70 25.09
C LYS A 98 -25.67 30.51 26.04
N PRO A 99 -25.53 30.65 27.38
CA PRO A 99 -24.35 30.76 28.28
C PRO A 99 -24.43 29.87 29.56
N SER A 100 -23.34 29.76 30.33
CA SER A 100 -23.49 29.75 31.80
C SER A 100 -22.28 30.40 32.47
N ASP A 101 -22.53 31.55 33.09
CA ASP A 101 -21.59 32.25 33.97
C ASP A 101 -21.46 31.52 35.30
N ASN A 102 -20.27 31.57 35.91
CA ASN A 102 -20.12 32.04 37.27
C ASN A 102 -18.69 32.48 37.55
N ASN A 103 -18.59 33.76 37.96
CA ASN A 103 -17.39 34.47 38.37
C ASN A 103 -16.87 33.99 39.73
N LYS A 104 -15.54 33.99 39.90
CA LYS A 104 -14.93 34.49 41.14
C LYS A 104 -13.46 34.89 40.92
N ASP A 105 -13.21 36.19 41.00
CA ASP A 105 -11.88 36.77 41.13
C ASP A 105 -11.22 36.38 42.45
N LYS A 106 -9.90 36.15 42.40
CA LYS A 106 -8.93 36.76 43.32
C LYS A 106 -7.47 36.50 42.89
N THR A 107 -6.81 37.63 42.69
CA THR A 107 -5.40 37.98 42.53
C THR A 107 -4.29 37.17 43.22
N LYS A 108 -3.13 37.18 42.52
CA LYS A 108 -1.71 37.28 42.96
C LYS A 108 -0.84 36.01 43.14
N THR A 109 0.23 36.01 42.33
CA THR A 109 1.65 35.64 42.58
C THR A 109 1.99 34.24 43.11
N GLY A 110 2.82 33.52 42.36
CA GLY A 110 3.55 32.37 42.88
C GLY A 110 4.15 31.49 41.79
N THR A 111 5.41 31.76 41.44
CA THR A 111 6.29 30.86 40.68
C THR A 111 6.32 29.49 41.35
N THR A 112 5.81 28.45 40.68
CA THR A 112 6.13 27.05 40.98
C THR A 112 6.19 26.25 39.68
N PRO A 113 7.11 25.27 39.57
CA PRO A 113 7.39 24.60 38.31
C PRO A 113 6.24 23.67 37.94
N LYS A 114 5.67 23.86 36.75
CA LYS A 114 4.71 22.93 36.16
C LYS A 114 5.40 21.58 35.97
N LYS A 115 5.11 20.63 36.86
CA LYS A 115 5.35 19.21 36.62
C LYS A 115 4.56 18.82 35.37
N ILE A 116 5.26 18.56 34.27
CA ILE A 116 4.69 18.00 33.06
C ILE A 116 4.26 16.57 33.42
N SER A 117 2.96 16.37 33.68
CA SER A 117 2.40 15.02 33.74
C SER A 117 2.60 14.40 32.36
N LYS A 118 3.33 13.28 32.32
CA LYS A 118 3.49 12.48 31.11
C LYS A 118 2.13 11.86 30.79
N SER A 119 1.29 12.55 30.02
CA SER A 119 0.03 11.98 29.54
C SER A 119 0.36 10.80 28.64
N LEU A 120 -0.24 9.64 28.92
CA LEU A 120 -0.20 8.49 28.02
C LEU A 120 -0.85 8.87 26.68
N PRO A 121 -0.38 8.32 25.55
CA PRO A 121 -0.99 8.61 24.25
C PRO A 121 -2.45 8.13 24.21
N ASP A 122 -3.34 8.98 23.69
CA ASP A 122 -4.80 8.73 23.61
C ASP A 122 -5.18 7.52 22.73
N SER A 123 -4.25 6.97 21.95
CA SER A 123 -4.50 5.76 21.16
C SER A 123 -3.23 4.92 20.96
N TYR A 124 -3.42 3.60 21.03
CA TYR A 124 -2.38 2.60 20.75
C TYR A 124 -2.70 1.92 19.42
N ARG A 125 -1.74 1.91 18.49
CA ARG A 125 -1.85 1.15 17.25
C ARG A 125 -1.07 -0.15 17.41
N VAL A 126 -1.78 -1.28 17.41
CA VAL A 126 -1.19 -2.61 17.44
C VAL A 126 -1.17 -3.16 16.01
N THR A 127 0.03 -3.35 15.46
CA THR A 127 0.24 -4.08 14.19
C THR A 127 1.00 -5.37 14.48
N ARG A 128 0.61 -6.48 13.84
CA ARG A 128 1.41 -7.70 13.90
C ARG A 128 2.53 -7.58 12.87
N ILE A 129 3.74 -8.00 13.22
CA ILE A 129 4.91 -7.98 12.30
C ILE A 129 4.60 -8.71 10.98
N LYS A 130 3.79 -9.78 11.03
CA LYS A 130 3.32 -10.51 9.84
C LYS A 130 2.46 -9.64 8.92
N ASP A 131 1.66 -8.73 9.46
CA ASP A 131 0.79 -7.84 8.68
C ASP A 131 1.61 -6.82 7.86
N GLU A 132 2.79 -6.44 8.34
CA GLU A 132 3.69 -5.58 7.57
C GLU A 132 4.27 -6.32 6.36
N SER A 133 4.59 -7.61 6.51
CA SER A 133 5.10 -8.44 5.41
C SER A 133 4.03 -8.69 4.35
N THR A 134 2.78 -8.96 4.75
CA THR A 134 1.68 -9.15 3.81
C THR A 134 1.30 -7.84 3.12
N ALA A 135 1.34 -6.71 3.83
CA ALA A 135 1.13 -5.39 3.25
C ALA A 135 2.21 -5.04 2.22
N LYS A 136 3.49 -5.31 2.51
CA LYS A 136 4.60 -5.15 1.56
C LYS A 136 4.43 -6.04 0.33
N SER A 137 4.11 -7.32 0.52
CA SER A 137 3.84 -8.25 -0.59
C SER A 137 2.65 -7.79 -1.47
N LEU A 138 1.60 -7.26 -0.85
CA LEU A 138 0.45 -6.73 -1.60
C LEU A 138 0.83 -5.46 -2.37
N GLN A 139 1.64 -4.58 -1.77
CA GLN A 139 2.16 -3.39 -2.43
C GLN A 139 3.04 -3.75 -3.63
N GLU A 140 3.94 -4.72 -3.49
CA GLU A 140 4.77 -5.23 -4.59
C GLU A 140 3.90 -5.77 -5.73
N LYS A 141 2.91 -6.62 -5.42
CA LYS A 141 1.96 -7.12 -6.43
C LYS A 141 1.20 -6.01 -7.15
N ALA A 142 0.80 -4.95 -6.44
CA ALA A 142 0.14 -3.80 -7.05
C ALA A 142 1.09 -3.02 -7.96
N MET A 143 2.35 -2.85 -7.55
CA MET A 143 3.39 -2.21 -8.37
C MET A 143 3.66 -3.03 -9.64
N ASP A 144 3.79 -4.34 -9.54
CA ASP A 144 3.99 -5.25 -10.68
C ASP A 144 2.81 -5.22 -11.65
N PHE A 145 1.58 -5.17 -11.12
CA PHE A 145 0.38 -5.01 -11.94
C PHE A 145 0.40 -3.69 -12.73
N ILE A 146 0.75 -2.58 -12.08
CA ILE A 146 0.89 -1.28 -12.76
C ILE A 146 2.01 -1.33 -13.80
N GLN A 147 3.15 -1.92 -13.44
CA GLN A 147 4.31 -2.02 -14.31
C GLN A 147 4.00 -2.86 -15.56
N SER A 148 3.40 -4.03 -15.42
CA SER A 148 3.01 -4.87 -16.55
C SER A 148 1.96 -4.23 -17.45
N ARG A 149 1.00 -3.47 -16.89
CA ARG A 149 -0.07 -2.82 -17.67
C ARG A 149 0.34 -1.51 -18.33
N LEU A 150 1.14 -0.69 -17.66
CA LEU A 150 1.48 0.67 -18.12
C LEU A 150 2.90 0.79 -18.67
N TYR A 151 3.84 -0.03 -18.22
CA TYR A 151 5.27 0.08 -18.54
C TYR A 151 5.85 -1.25 -19.02
N GLY A 152 4.99 -2.18 -19.44
CA GLY A 152 5.38 -3.51 -19.90
C GLY A 152 5.80 -3.55 -21.38
N PRO A 153 6.21 -4.74 -21.86
CA PRO A 153 6.57 -4.96 -23.26
C PRO A 153 5.46 -4.51 -24.21
N GLY A 154 5.83 -3.80 -25.29
CA GLY A 154 4.87 -3.27 -26.28
C GLY A 154 4.33 -1.87 -25.95
N THR A 155 4.63 -1.32 -24.78
CA THR A 155 4.29 0.07 -24.44
C THR A 155 5.52 0.99 -24.54
N LYS A 156 5.37 2.16 -25.16
CA LYS A 156 6.42 3.20 -25.28
C LYS A 156 6.51 4.14 -24.06
N ARG A 157 5.82 3.82 -22.97
CA ARG A 157 5.80 4.64 -21.75
C ARG A 157 6.93 4.19 -20.83
N THR A 158 7.53 5.15 -20.14
CA THR A 158 8.60 4.93 -19.16
C THR A 158 8.25 5.67 -17.87
N THR A 159 8.88 5.27 -16.77
CA THR A 159 8.65 5.94 -15.47
C THR A 159 9.44 7.25 -15.39
N ASN A 160 8.97 8.21 -14.58
CA ASN A 160 9.69 9.47 -14.36
C ASN A 160 11.11 9.24 -13.83
N ALA A 161 11.29 8.23 -12.97
CA ALA A 161 12.59 7.87 -12.43
C ALA A 161 13.55 7.40 -13.54
N GLU A 162 13.07 6.58 -14.46
CA GLU A 162 13.84 6.11 -15.61
C GLU A 162 14.17 7.26 -16.58
N LEU A 163 13.22 8.14 -16.87
CA LEU A 163 13.45 9.34 -17.69
C LEU A 163 14.51 10.26 -17.06
N LEU A 164 14.42 10.53 -15.77
CA LEU A 164 15.41 11.31 -15.03
C LEU A 164 16.78 10.62 -15.03
N SER A 165 16.80 9.30 -14.86
CA SER A 165 18.02 8.49 -14.92
C SER A 165 18.68 8.57 -16.29
N LEU A 166 17.93 8.38 -17.38
CA LEU A 166 18.45 8.49 -18.74
C LEU A 166 18.97 9.89 -19.05
N LYS A 167 18.26 10.92 -18.60
CA LYS A 167 18.69 12.32 -18.77
C LYS A 167 20.01 12.59 -18.04
N LYS A 168 20.18 12.06 -16.83
CA LYS A 168 21.44 12.16 -16.08
C LYS A 168 22.55 11.32 -16.73
N LYS A 169 22.22 10.10 -17.20
CA LYS A 169 23.14 9.19 -17.89
C LYS A 169 23.61 9.71 -19.25
N ARG A 170 22.81 10.50 -19.96
CA ARG A 170 23.16 11.05 -21.28
C ARG A 170 23.58 12.52 -21.24
N GLY A 171 23.35 13.20 -20.13
CA GLY A 171 23.65 14.63 -19.98
C GLY A 171 25.13 14.91 -19.73
N ALA A 172 25.55 16.15 -19.96
CA ALA A 172 26.92 16.59 -19.66
C ALA A 172 27.27 16.49 -18.15
N SER A 173 26.27 16.56 -17.28
CA SER A 173 26.44 16.33 -15.83
C SER A 173 25.88 14.96 -15.44
N GLN A 174 26.74 13.95 -15.59
CA GLN A 174 26.51 12.59 -15.12
C GLN A 174 26.34 12.58 -13.59
N GLY A 175 25.31 11.90 -13.09
CA GLY A 175 25.02 11.86 -11.66
C GLY A 175 23.82 10.97 -11.33
N ALA A 176 23.48 10.89 -10.04
CA ALA A 176 22.34 10.09 -9.60
C ALA A 176 21.02 10.62 -10.18
N ALA A 177 20.13 9.70 -10.57
CA ALA A 177 18.80 10.02 -11.10
C ALA A 177 17.95 10.79 -10.08
N VAL A 178 18.11 10.44 -8.80
CA VAL A 178 17.42 11.04 -7.66
C VAL A 178 18.47 11.39 -6.62
N GLU A 179 18.72 12.68 -6.43
CA GLU A 179 19.52 13.19 -5.31
C GLU A 179 18.55 13.65 -4.22
N PHE A 180 18.41 12.88 -3.15
CA PHE A 180 17.54 13.22 -2.02
C PHE A 180 17.95 14.53 -1.31
N ALA A 181 19.21 14.93 -1.44
CA ALA A 181 19.73 16.17 -0.88
C ALA A 181 20.66 16.85 -1.88
N ASN A 182 20.20 17.97 -2.45
CA ASN A 182 21.06 18.82 -3.27
C ASN A 182 22.09 19.52 -2.37
N LYS A 183 23.32 18.99 -2.33
CA LYS A 183 24.42 19.53 -1.53
C LYS A 183 24.76 20.99 -1.90
N LYS A 184 24.44 21.43 -3.12
CA LYS A 184 24.70 22.80 -3.61
C LYS A 184 23.69 23.82 -3.06
N LEU A 185 22.44 23.40 -2.78
CA LEU A 185 21.41 24.28 -2.22
C LEU A 185 21.79 24.77 -0.81
N GLY A 186 22.41 23.89 -0.01
CA GLY A 186 22.91 24.25 1.32
C GLY A 186 23.98 25.35 1.28
N ALA A 187 24.89 25.29 0.30
CA ALA A 187 25.95 26.29 0.16
C ALA A 187 25.41 27.67 -0.26
N SER A 188 24.46 27.72 -1.20
CA SER A 188 23.86 28.99 -1.64
C SER A 188 23.02 29.65 -0.54
N GLN A 189 22.28 28.86 0.23
CA GLN A 189 21.49 29.36 1.36
C GLN A 189 22.38 29.87 2.50
N LYS A 190 23.47 29.15 2.84
CA LYS A 190 24.49 29.61 3.79
C LYS A 190 25.13 30.92 3.34
N ALA A 191 25.49 31.04 2.06
CA ALA A 191 26.05 32.27 1.50
C ALA A 191 25.04 33.43 1.57
N ARG A 192 23.76 33.18 1.30
CA ARG A 192 22.69 34.19 1.40
C ARG A 192 22.50 34.68 2.84
N ILE A 193 22.48 33.75 3.81
CA ILE A 193 22.40 34.07 5.24
C ILE A 193 23.60 34.91 5.67
N ALA A 194 24.83 34.51 5.31
CA ALA A 194 26.03 35.26 5.64
C ALA A 194 26.02 36.70 5.06
N ARG A 195 25.58 36.88 3.81
CA ARG A 195 25.42 38.22 3.20
C ARG A 195 24.36 39.05 3.92
N SER A 196 23.23 38.43 4.29
CA SER A 196 22.16 39.10 5.04
C SER A 196 22.64 39.56 6.41
N ASN A 197 23.34 38.68 7.15
CA ASN A 197 23.89 39.00 8.47
C ASN A 197 24.92 40.14 8.39
N LYS A 198 25.84 40.11 7.41
CA LYS A 198 26.79 41.21 7.18
C LYS A 198 26.07 42.54 6.91
N ARG A 199 25.01 42.52 6.09
CA ARG A 199 24.19 43.72 5.82
C ARG A 199 23.49 44.22 7.08
N PHE A 200 22.89 43.32 7.86
CA PHE A 200 22.22 43.67 9.11
C PHE A 200 23.19 44.31 10.11
N ILE A 201 24.35 43.70 10.35
CA ILE A 201 25.38 44.25 11.25
C ILE A 201 25.83 45.64 10.78
N ARG A 202 26.03 45.83 9.48
CA ARG A 202 26.38 47.13 8.89
C ARG A 202 25.29 48.18 9.13
N GLN A 203 24.02 47.83 8.96
CA GLN A 203 22.90 48.74 9.17
C GLN A 203 22.73 49.12 10.64
N GLN A 204 22.97 48.17 11.55
CA GLN A 204 22.86 48.39 12.99
C GLN A 204 24.09 49.09 13.60
N LYS A 205 25.14 49.36 12.82
CA LYS A 205 26.41 49.97 13.27
C LYS A 205 27.02 49.25 14.49
N LEU A 206 26.77 47.94 14.63
CA LEU A 206 27.16 47.15 15.81
C LEU A 206 28.66 46.85 15.87
N ILE A 207 29.40 47.18 14.82
CA ILE A 207 30.86 47.14 14.78
C ILE A 207 31.31 48.50 14.23
N PRO A 208 32.07 49.31 14.99
CA PRO A 208 32.79 50.44 14.43
C PRO A 208 33.88 49.87 13.51
N LEU A 209 33.97 50.39 12.28
CA LEU A 209 35.12 50.14 11.40
C LEU A 209 36.41 50.61 12.07
#